data_AF-A0A835WU95-F1
#
_entry.id   AF-A0A835WU95-F1
#
_cell.length_a   1.000
_cell.length_b   1.000
_cell.length_c   1.000
_cell.angle_alpha   90.00
_cell.angle_beta   90.00
_cell.angle_gamma   90.00
#
_symmetry.space_group_name_H-M   'P 1'
#
loop_
_entity.id
_entity.type
_entity.pdbx_description
1 polymer ?
#
loop_
_entity_poly.entity_id
_entity_poly.type
_entity_poly.pdbx_seq_one_letter_code
_entity_poly.pdbx_strand_id
1 'polypeptide(L)'
;MRRVFAILALLALSSSAFAEIKLQQVDRKINLNSQFARISEVVKAKNVGDKPISDVVFCQLLSGDAVVSLYKVVNADSKAELTVSPTAVEGAPAGAACFAAKLAAPLAAGDAASLAVSAVLAKAQAPHPKEISQTEGQLMLYKDNLYVLSPYAVSAQTTEVTTPSNTVKSYSDSEKPVSKSDNKIKYGKYDLIKPWTLKELSVHFENNKPFKHIVTYVKEIEVSHWGNIYVEEKYEIKNAGARHSGSFSRLKYAHSYNGKANSFRDLRAVLPASARSLYYVDLIGNISSSNTRKSLQSTVVDIDLRYPLMGGWKVDFTLGYSVPLKGFLFHTKGGRRKLTLDLGSPLEDVFVEDMVVRVVLPEGSTNIKAQLPYDMEQSTDVKFTYLDTTGRPVLVLHRANVAHPEHAAKFSVEYSFAATSILREPLLLISVFFCLFAAVIAYNRLELVITRDDKWAAARDKEVLATYMEQIQAALEDEAALLSGLEAAARAVRDAEDVDAAQRKRAAVEKGCRDLEDKVKPLLAAVESRSARVAAQVREVLERSKALQGRVAKQLADRADLVKKGGSMGEIARKLAPGQDALDAARRELKNAIETVFGAY
;
A
#
# COMPACT_ATOMS: atom_id res chain seq x y z
N MET A 1 35.22 1.48 -0.62
CA MET A 1 36.52 2.17 -0.53
C MET A 1 36.75 2.96 -1.80
N ARG A 2 36.96 4.28 -1.68
CA ARG A 2 37.27 5.29 -2.72
C ARG A 2 36.12 5.77 -3.64
N ARG A 3 35.96 7.11 -3.65
CA ARG A 3 35.17 8.01 -4.53
C ARG A 3 33.69 8.07 -4.13
N VAL A 4 33.18 9.14 -3.52
CA VAL A 4 33.11 10.53 -4.03
C VAL A 4 33.26 11.53 -2.87
N PHE A 5 34.28 12.38 -2.95
CA PHE A 5 34.46 13.60 -2.15
C PHE A 5 34.72 14.70 -3.17
N ALA A 6 33.76 15.60 -3.39
CA ALA A 6 33.96 16.92 -3.99
C ALA A 6 32.59 17.58 -4.22
N ILE A 7 32.07 18.30 -3.23
CA ILE A 7 31.27 19.51 -3.50
C ILE A 7 31.83 20.62 -2.62
N LEU A 8 32.14 21.71 -3.33
CA LEU A 8 32.82 22.92 -2.93
C LEU A 8 32.35 23.51 -1.59
N ALA A 9 33.35 23.81 -0.77
CA ALA A 9 33.28 24.79 0.29
C ALA A 9 32.95 26.19 -0.29
N LEU A 10 31.77 26.70 0.02
CA LEU A 10 31.55 28.13 0.24
C LEU A 10 31.34 28.32 1.74
N LEU A 11 32.45 28.30 2.49
CA LEU A 11 32.48 28.74 3.89
C LEU A 11 32.37 30.27 3.87
N ALA A 12 31.22 30.79 4.30
CA ALA A 12 31.13 32.16 4.74
C ALA A 12 32.04 32.32 5.97
N LEU A 13 33.21 32.91 5.78
CA LEU A 13 34.09 33.38 6.84
C LEU A 13 33.41 34.55 7.56
N SER A 14 32.66 34.28 8.63
CA SER A 14 32.24 35.28 9.60
C SER A 14 33.20 35.29 10.79
N SER A 15 34.47 35.61 10.54
CA SER A 15 35.48 35.79 11.56
C SER A 15 35.43 37.23 12.09
N SER A 16 34.65 37.48 13.16
CA SER A 16 34.87 38.55 14.18
C SER A 16 33.65 38.86 15.07
N ALA A 17 32.47 38.26 14.90
CA ALA A 17 31.22 38.73 15.54
C ALA A 17 30.91 38.18 16.95
N PHE A 18 31.70 37.27 17.52
CA PHE A 18 31.31 36.59 18.77
C PHE A 18 31.52 37.42 20.05
N ALA A 19 32.34 38.47 20.02
CA ALA A 19 32.56 39.33 21.19
C ALA A 19 31.40 40.32 21.48
N GLU A 20 30.42 40.41 20.56
CA GLU A 20 29.36 41.42 20.60
C GLU A 20 28.08 40.94 21.30
N ILE A 21 27.98 39.66 21.70
CA ILE A 21 26.83 39.13 22.45
C ILE A 21 27.27 38.66 23.83
N LYS A 22 26.50 39.03 24.85
CA LYS A 22 26.65 38.54 26.22
C LYS A 22 25.38 37.81 26.66
N LEU A 23 25.53 36.59 27.17
CA LEU A 23 24.40 35.86 27.75
C LEU A 23 24.20 36.33 29.19
N GLN A 24 23.12 37.05 29.46
CA GLN A 24 22.85 37.62 30.79
C GLN A 24 22.42 36.55 31.79
N GLN A 25 21.53 35.66 31.36
CA GLN A 25 20.99 34.58 32.19
C GLN A 25 20.75 33.37 31.30
N VAL A 26 21.20 32.21 31.75
CA VAL A 26 20.92 30.92 31.12
C VAL A 26 20.38 29.95 32.15
N ASP A 27 19.13 29.55 31.98
CA ASP A 27 18.49 28.52 32.80
C ASP A 27 18.40 27.23 31.99
N ARG A 28 19.30 26.28 32.28
CA ARG A 28 19.42 24.99 31.59
C ARG A 28 18.69 23.89 32.37
N LYS A 29 17.88 23.10 31.69
CA LYS A 29 17.22 21.92 32.24
C LYS A 29 17.58 20.70 31.40
N ILE A 30 18.07 19.66 32.05
CA ILE A 30 18.44 18.39 31.43
C ILE A 30 17.51 17.32 31.97
N ASN A 31 16.69 16.72 31.11
CA ASN A 31 15.75 15.68 31.49
C ASN A 31 16.22 14.33 30.93
N LEU A 32 16.51 13.40 31.84
CA LEU A 32 17.02 12.06 31.55
C LEU A 32 15.95 10.96 31.77
N ASN A 33 14.67 11.34 31.81
CA ASN A 33 13.57 10.42 32.13
C ASN A 33 13.23 9.41 31.03
N SER A 34 13.83 9.49 29.86
CA SER A 34 13.68 8.48 28.78
C SER A 34 15.06 8.03 28.30
N GLN A 35 15.14 7.29 27.20
CA GLN A 35 16.41 6.96 26.54
C GLN A 35 17.12 8.18 25.93
N PHE A 36 16.44 9.33 25.84
CA PHE A 36 16.98 10.58 25.31
C PHE A 36 17.42 11.50 26.44
N ALA A 37 18.44 12.30 26.20
CA ALA A 37 18.71 13.48 27.02
C ALA A 37 18.04 14.69 26.37
N ARG A 38 16.99 15.22 27.02
CA ARG A 38 16.29 16.42 26.54
C ARG A 38 16.82 17.64 27.27
N ILE A 39 17.41 18.56 26.53
CA ILE A 39 18.00 19.77 27.05
C ILE A 39 17.10 20.94 26.65
N SER A 40 16.69 21.72 27.64
CA SER A 40 15.92 22.94 27.44
C SER A 40 16.66 24.10 28.10
N GLU A 41 17.01 25.12 27.33
CA GLU A 41 17.75 26.28 27.79
C GLU A 41 16.93 27.54 27.53
N VAL A 42 16.68 28.32 28.58
CA VAL A 42 16.08 29.65 28.45
C VAL A 42 17.21 30.67 28.59
N VAL A 43 17.48 31.39 27.51
CA VAL A 43 18.63 32.27 27.35
C VAL A 43 18.16 33.71 27.18
N LYS A 44 18.67 34.62 28.00
CA LYS A 44 18.59 36.06 27.74
C LYS A 44 19.89 36.54 27.09
N ALA A 45 19.86 36.71 25.77
CA ALA A 45 21.00 37.16 24.99
C ALA A 45 20.93 38.68 24.79
N LYS A 46 21.97 39.42 25.23
CA LYS A 46 22.06 40.88 25.05
C LYS A 46 23.13 41.22 24.04
N ASN A 47 22.81 42.11 23.11
CA ASN A 47 23.79 42.72 22.22
C ASN A 47 24.57 43.80 22.99
N VAL A 48 25.88 43.61 23.11
CA VAL A 48 26.83 44.53 23.76
C VAL A 48 27.77 45.18 22.75
N GLY A 49 27.66 44.84 21.46
CA GLY A 49 28.39 45.51 20.38
C GLY A 49 27.64 46.74 19.85
N ASP A 50 28.30 47.45 18.94
CA ASP A 50 27.78 48.68 18.33
C ASP A 50 26.90 48.43 17.10
N LYS A 51 26.91 47.20 16.56
CA LYS A 51 26.20 46.82 15.34
C LYS A 51 24.99 45.94 15.63
N PRO A 52 23.92 46.02 14.83
CA PRO A 52 22.80 45.11 14.95
C PRO A 52 23.17 43.70 14.51
N ILE A 53 22.76 42.69 15.28
CA ILE A 53 23.12 41.29 15.03
C ILE A 53 21.89 40.49 14.60
N SER A 54 22.03 39.70 13.54
CA SER A 54 20.93 38.92 12.98
C SER A 54 20.96 37.44 13.36
N ASP A 55 22.11 36.91 13.77
CA ASP A 55 22.29 35.49 14.07
C ASP A 55 22.92 35.29 15.45
N VAL A 56 22.42 34.32 16.21
CA VAL A 56 22.95 33.95 17.53
C VAL A 56 23.33 32.47 17.52
N VAL A 57 24.52 32.13 18.00
CA VAL A 57 25.03 30.75 17.95
C VAL A 57 24.91 30.05 19.29
N PHE A 58 24.35 28.84 19.25
CA PHE A 58 24.22 27.95 20.41
C PHE A 58 24.93 26.64 20.14
N CYS A 59 25.56 26.06 21.16
CA CYS A 59 26.32 24.83 21.02
C CYS A 59 25.93 23.81 22.09
N GLN A 60 26.06 22.53 21.76
CA GLN A 60 25.95 21.42 22.70
C GLN A 60 27.19 20.54 22.61
N LEU A 61 27.64 20.04 23.76
CA LEU A 61 28.76 19.10 23.79
C LEU A 61 28.24 17.68 23.56
N LEU A 62 28.77 17.01 22.54
CA LEU A 62 28.48 15.61 22.28
C LEU A 62 29.58 14.74 22.88
N SER A 63 29.20 13.98 23.91
CA SER A 63 30.10 13.03 24.59
C SER A 63 29.90 11.61 24.06
N GLY A 64 31.00 10.91 23.74
CA GLY A 64 30.94 9.52 23.29
C GLY A 64 30.18 9.35 21.98
N ASP A 65 29.19 8.45 21.97
CA ASP A 65 28.37 8.14 20.79
C ASP A 65 27.11 9.02 20.67
N ALA A 66 27.00 10.08 21.48
CA ALA A 66 25.85 10.97 21.49
C ALA A 66 25.63 11.65 20.14
N VAL A 67 24.38 11.72 19.70
CA VAL A 67 23.99 12.38 18.45
C VAL A 67 22.83 13.34 18.69
N VAL A 68 22.82 14.46 17.96
CA VAL A 68 21.70 15.39 17.98
C VAL A 68 20.59 14.84 17.09
N SER A 69 19.44 14.55 17.68
CA SER A 69 18.24 14.15 16.94
C SER A 69 17.40 15.36 16.53
N LEU A 70 17.16 16.28 17.47
CA LEU A 70 16.40 17.50 17.24
C LEU A 70 17.17 18.69 17.81
N TYR A 71 17.20 19.79 17.08
CA TYR A 71 17.65 21.08 17.58
C TYR A 71 16.67 22.17 17.13
N LYS A 72 16.06 22.85 18.09
CA LYS A 72 15.03 23.86 17.85
C LYS A 72 15.30 25.09 18.70
N VAL A 73 15.15 26.27 18.10
CA VAL A 73 15.23 27.54 18.81
C VAL A 73 13.94 28.31 18.56
N VAL A 74 13.31 28.77 19.65
CA VAL A 74 12.11 29.61 19.59
C VAL A 74 12.37 30.90 20.33
N ASN A 75 11.76 31.99 19.86
CA ASN A 75 11.68 33.21 20.65
C ASN A 75 10.74 32.95 21.84
N ALA A 76 11.20 33.19 23.07
CA ALA A 76 10.46 32.84 24.27
C ALA A 76 9.19 33.70 24.46
N ASP A 77 9.22 34.94 23.96
CA ASP A 77 8.12 35.91 24.13
C ASP A 77 7.05 35.70 23.06
N SER A 78 7.44 35.61 21.78
CA SER A 78 6.50 35.44 20.66
C SER A 78 6.14 33.98 20.36
N LYS A 79 6.89 33.02 20.93
CA LYS A 79 6.81 31.57 20.64
C LYS A 79 7.05 31.23 19.16
N ALA A 80 7.58 32.17 18.38
CA ALA A 80 7.91 31.95 16.97
C ALA A 80 9.16 31.07 16.86
N GLU A 81 9.10 30.07 15.99
CA GLU A 81 10.24 29.21 15.66
C GLU A 81 11.21 29.93 14.73
N LEU A 82 12.50 29.86 15.07
CA LEU A 82 13.56 30.49 14.29
C LEU A 82 14.17 29.48 13.33
N THR A 83 14.68 29.98 12.20
CA THR A 83 15.46 29.16 11.28
C THR A 83 16.83 28.86 11.88
N VAL A 84 17.16 27.58 12.00
CA VAL A 84 18.41 27.12 12.59
C VAL A 84 19.23 26.41 11.53
N SER A 85 20.53 26.70 11.47
CA SER A 85 21.47 26.04 10.57
C SER A 85 22.71 25.55 11.33
N PRO A 86 23.24 24.35 11.03
CA PRO A 86 24.52 23.91 11.58
C PRO A 86 25.63 24.90 11.19
N THR A 87 26.54 25.22 12.12
CA THR A 87 27.63 26.18 11.85
C THR A 87 28.89 25.78 12.60
N ALA A 88 30.05 25.89 11.94
CA ALA A 88 31.34 25.72 12.58
C ALA A 88 31.79 27.06 13.19
N VAL A 89 32.21 27.03 14.45
CA VAL A 89 32.72 28.21 15.16
C VAL A 89 34.19 28.01 15.49
N GLU A 90 35.00 29.02 15.20
CA GLU A 90 36.42 29.02 15.53
C GLU A 90 36.63 28.99 17.05
N GLY A 91 37.54 28.12 17.52
CA GLY A 91 37.79 27.91 18.94
C GLY A 91 36.80 27.00 19.66
N ALA A 92 35.81 26.43 18.97
CA ALA A 92 34.93 25.43 19.56
C ALA A 92 35.72 24.16 19.94
N PRO A 93 35.49 23.59 21.15
CA PRO A 93 36.18 22.39 21.58
C PRO A 93 35.74 21.15 20.77
N ALA A 94 36.57 20.11 20.80
CA ALA A 94 36.26 18.84 20.15
C ALA A 94 34.94 18.27 20.69
N GLY A 95 34.06 17.82 19.77
CA GLY A 95 32.73 17.32 20.11
C GLY A 95 31.65 18.40 20.26
N ALA A 96 31.96 19.68 20.05
CA ALA A 96 30.95 20.74 20.02
C ALA A 96 30.11 20.69 18.73
N ALA A 97 28.80 20.53 18.87
CA ALA A 97 27.82 20.73 17.80
C ALA A 97 27.18 22.11 17.95
N CYS A 98 27.46 23.01 17.01
CA CYS A 98 27.02 24.40 17.05
C CYS A 98 25.99 24.70 15.95
N PHE A 99 25.04 25.58 16.28
CA PHE A 99 23.92 25.94 15.44
C PHE A 99 23.66 27.45 15.50
N ALA A 100 23.59 28.11 14.35
CA ALA A 100 23.23 29.51 14.22
C ALA A 100 21.71 29.65 14.09
N ALA A 101 21.09 30.41 14.99
CA ALA A 101 19.68 30.75 14.96
C ALA A 101 19.50 32.16 14.38
N LYS A 102 18.76 32.25 13.27
CA LYS A 102 18.45 33.52 12.61
C LYS A 102 17.29 34.21 13.30
N LEU A 103 17.53 35.42 13.80
CA LEU A 103 16.52 36.25 14.46
C LEU A 103 15.54 36.82 13.41
N ALA A 104 14.27 36.94 13.81
CA ALA A 104 13.23 37.50 12.94
C ALA A 104 13.47 38.99 12.60
N ALA A 105 14.03 39.73 13.56
CA ALA A 105 14.50 41.09 13.38
C ALA A 105 15.92 41.20 13.97
N PRO A 106 16.82 41.98 13.35
CA PRO A 106 18.16 42.21 13.90
C PRO A 106 18.07 42.79 15.32
N LEU A 107 18.83 42.21 16.24
CA LEU A 107 18.93 42.69 17.62
C LEU A 107 19.79 43.96 17.66
N ALA A 108 19.18 45.10 17.97
CA ALA A 108 19.87 46.39 18.04
C ALA A 108 20.90 46.42 19.18
N ALA A 109 21.86 47.35 19.10
CA ALA A 109 22.88 47.54 20.12
C ALA A 109 22.23 47.87 21.48
N GLY A 110 22.61 47.13 22.53
CA GLY A 110 22.07 47.31 23.89
C GLY A 110 20.80 46.53 24.21
N ASP A 111 20.08 46.03 23.20
CA ASP A 111 18.84 45.28 23.37
C ASP A 111 19.09 43.82 23.77
N ALA A 112 18.07 43.20 24.38
CA ALA A 112 18.11 41.81 24.79
C ALA A 112 16.94 41.00 24.17
N ALA A 113 17.24 39.78 23.74
CA ALA A 113 16.27 38.81 23.26
C ALA A 113 16.19 37.62 24.22
N SER A 114 14.97 37.15 24.48
CA SER A 114 14.70 35.93 25.24
C SER A 114 14.50 34.76 24.26
N LEU A 115 15.38 33.77 24.31
CA LEU A 115 15.43 32.64 23.37
C LEU A 115 15.33 31.33 24.16
N ALA A 116 14.46 30.43 23.73
CA ALA A 116 14.34 29.09 24.28
C ALA A 116 14.89 28.06 23.28
N VAL A 117 15.97 27.40 23.68
CA VAL A 117 16.64 26.35 22.92
C VAL A 117 16.18 25.00 23.44
N SER A 118 15.82 24.09 22.53
CA SER A 118 15.43 22.72 22.83
C SER A 118 16.28 21.77 21.99
N ALA A 119 17.06 20.94 22.65
CA ALA A 119 17.88 19.90 22.02
C ALA A 119 17.47 18.51 22.54
N VAL A 120 17.41 17.54 21.64
CA VAL A 120 17.19 16.13 21.98
C VAL A 120 18.40 15.34 21.53
N LEU A 121 19.12 14.77 22.50
CA LEU A 121 20.29 13.94 22.24
C LEU A 121 19.92 12.47 22.39
N ALA A 122 20.16 11.69 21.35
CA ALA A 122 20.12 10.23 21.40
C ALA A 122 21.51 9.68 21.71
N LYS A 123 21.58 8.44 22.21
CA LYS A 123 22.83 7.75 22.59
C LYS A 123 23.69 8.48 23.66
N ALA A 124 23.15 9.52 24.30
CA ALA A 124 23.86 10.33 25.29
C ALA A 124 23.96 9.67 26.68
N GLN A 125 23.17 8.63 26.94
CA GLN A 125 23.21 7.85 28.16
C GLN A 125 23.89 6.51 27.89
N ALA A 126 25.01 6.23 28.56
CA ALA A 126 25.77 5.01 28.39
C ALA A 126 25.55 4.05 29.57
N PRO A 127 25.29 2.75 29.34
CA PRO A 127 25.17 1.78 30.43
C PRO A 127 26.47 1.66 31.24
N HIS A 128 26.35 1.75 32.56
CA HIS A 128 27.47 1.60 33.47
C HIS A 128 27.03 0.89 34.76
N PRO A 129 27.23 -0.43 34.91
CA PRO A 129 28.08 -1.30 34.08
C PRO A 129 27.51 -1.55 32.68
N LYS A 130 28.39 -1.94 31.74
CA LYS A 130 28.03 -2.22 30.35
C LYS A 130 27.16 -3.48 30.21
N GLU A 131 27.34 -4.43 31.11
CA GLU A 131 26.59 -5.68 31.15
C GLU A 131 25.93 -5.85 32.52
N ILE A 132 24.71 -6.40 32.54
CA ILE A 132 23.96 -6.70 33.76
C ILE A 132 23.32 -8.08 33.66
N SER A 133 23.13 -8.73 34.80
CA SER A 133 22.37 -9.98 34.87
C SER A 133 20.87 -9.72 34.72
N GLN A 134 20.06 -10.78 34.55
CA GLN A 134 18.62 -10.67 34.27
C GLN A 134 17.81 -9.93 35.35
N THR A 135 18.29 -9.89 36.59
CA THR A 135 17.56 -9.35 37.75
C THR A 135 18.13 -8.05 38.29
N GLU A 136 19.26 -7.60 37.73
CA GLU A 136 19.93 -6.37 38.16
C GLU A 136 19.25 -5.14 37.58
N GLY A 137 19.27 -4.04 38.34
CA GLY A 137 18.84 -2.74 37.87
C GLY A 137 19.83 -2.15 36.86
N GLN A 138 19.30 -1.46 35.86
CA GLN A 138 20.09 -0.76 34.87
C GLN A 138 20.51 0.61 35.41
N LEU A 139 21.82 0.83 35.48
CA LEU A 139 22.41 2.12 35.80
C LEU A 139 23.00 2.75 34.53
N MET A 140 22.74 4.04 34.33
CA MET A 140 23.16 4.82 33.18
C MET A 140 24.07 5.97 33.63
N LEU A 141 25.11 6.21 32.83
CA LEU A 141 26.03 7.31 32.99
C LEU A 141 25.74 8.37 31.93
N TYR A 142 25.44 9.58 32.36
CA TYR A 142 25.31 10.76 31.50
C TYR A 142 26.52 11.68 31.71
N LYS A 143 27.18 12.06 30.62
CA LYS A 143 28.34 12.95 30.62
C LYS A 143 28.10 14.15 29.74
N ASP A 144 28.39 15.33 30.27
CA ASP A 144 28.15 16.62 29.62
C ASP A 144 29.10 17.68 30.19
N ASN A 145 29.01 18.90 29.70
CA ASN A 145 29.63 20.07 30.32
C ASN A 145 28.71 20.62 31.42
N LEU A 146 29.30 20.94 32.59
CA LEU A 146 28.58 21.59 33.68
C LEU A 146 28.14 23.00 33.29
N TYR A 147 29.04 23.74 32.65
CA TYR A 147 28.72 25.05 32.08
C TYR A 147 28.05 24.90 30.72
N VAL A 148 27.18 25.85 30.36
CA VAL A 148 26.60 25.91 29.02
C VAL A 148 27.73 26.16 28.03
N LEU A 149 27.83 25.29 27.03
CA LEU A 149 28.86 25.42 26.01
C LEU A 149 28.49 26.57 25.05
N SER A 150 29.22 27.68 25.15
CA SER A 150 28.92 28.89 24.37
C SER A 150 30.18 29.59 23.88
N PRO A 151 30.15 30.18 22.67
CA PRO A 151 31.18 31.14 22.22
C PRO A 151 31.11 32.48 22.97
N TYR A 152 30.04 32.73 23.72
CA TYR A 152 29.78 33.99 24.41
C TYR A 152 30.10 33.88 25.91
N ALA A 153 30.38 35.02 26.55
CA ALA A 153 30.50 35.08 28.00
C ALA A 153 29.11 34.98 28.66
N VAL A 154 29.00 34.16 29.71
CA VAL A 154 27.74 33.94 30.45
C VAL A 154 27.83 34.64 31.80
N SER A 155 26.90 35.57 32.05
CA SER A 155 26.90 36.37 33.29
C SER A 155 26.35 35.57 34.46
N ALA A 156 25.31 34.76 34.24
CA ALA A 156 24.67 33.92 35.24
C ALA A 156 24.12 32.63 34.59
N GLN A 157 24.37 31.48 35.23
CA GLN A 157 23.84 30.18 34.79
C GLN A 157 23.24 29.41 35.96
N THR A 158 22.10 28.76 35.71
CA THR A 158 21.59 27.66 36.56
C THR A 158 21.40 26.40 35.73
N THR A 159 21.62 25.23 36.32
CA THR A 159 21.41 23.94 35.63
C THR A 159 20.67 22.95 36.51
N GLU A 160 19.53 22.44 36.05
CA GLU A 160 18.74 21.42 36.75
C GLU A 160 18.76 20.12 35.94
N VAL A 161 19.29 19.05 36.54
CA VAL A 161 19.26 17.69 35.97
C VAL A 161 18.14 16.90 36.65
N THR A 162 17.22 16.34 35.87
CA THR A 162 16.14 15.48 36.35
C THR A 162 16.40 14.03 35.95
N THR A 163 16.41 13.12 36.92
CA THR A 163 16.57 11.67 36.74
C THR A 163 15.23 10.95 36.83
N PRO A 164 15.09 9.75 36.22
CA PRO A 164 13.85 8.97 36.26
C PRO A 164 13.52 8.40 37.64
N SER A 165 14.51 8.23 38.51
CA SER A 165 14.33 7.81 39.91
C SER A 165 15.20 8.63 40.86
N ASN A 166 14.94 8.49 42.16
CA ASN A 166 15.73 9.12 43.23
C ASN A 166 17.08 8.40 43.45
N THR A 167 17.26 7.22 42.85
CA THR A 167 18.44 6.37 42.94
C THR A 167 19.56 6.92 42.06
N VAL A 168 20.33 7.85 42.63
CA VAL A 168 21.55 8.42 42.02
C VAL A 168 22.75 7.85 42.76
N LYS A 169 23.61 7.13 42.06
CA LYS A 169 24.81 6.49 42.62
C LYS A 169 25.95 7.49 42.81
N SER A 170 26.15 8.37 41.84
CA SER A 170 27.11 9.47 41.94
C SER A 170 26.70 10.63 41.06
N TYR A 171 27.07 11.85 41.44
CA TYR A 171 26.93 13.04 40.63
C TYR A 171 28.15 13.94 40.86
N SER A 172 28.50 14.75 39.88
CA SER A 172 29.61 15.71 40.02
C SER A 172 29.29 16.74 41.11
N ASP A 173 30.16 16.90 42.08
CA ASP A 173 30.03 17.87 43.18
C ASP A 173 31.26 18.79 43.31
N SER A 174 32.17 18.70 42.33
CA SER A 174 33.44 19.43 42.30
C SER A 174 33.31 20.96 42.26
N GLU A 175 32.15 21.48 41.86
CA GLU A 175 31.90 22.92 41.73
C GLU A 175 30.63 23.30 42.51
N LYS A 176 30.80 23.99 43.64
CA LYS A 176 29.69 24.44 44.49
C LYS A 176 29.15 25.79 43.99
N PRO A 177 27.85 26.09 44.16
CA PRO A 177 26.85 25.31 44.89
C PRO A 177 26.20 24.19 44.05
N VAL A 178 25.98 23.04 44.68
CA VAL A 178 25.21 21.91 44.15
C VAL A 178 24.26 21.41 45.22
N SER A 179 23.02 21.07 44.84
CA SER A 179 22.03 20.49 45.76
C SER A 179 21.23 19.39 45.06
N LYS A 180 21.02 18.28 45.77
CA LYS A 180 20.15 17.19 45.33
C LYS A 180 18.86 17.22 46.16
N SER A 181 17.72 17.20 45.49
CA SER A 181 16.39 17.04 46.07
C SER A 181 15.67 15.97 45.27
N ASP A 182 15.35 14.84 45.89
CA ASP A 182 14.68 13.69 45.25
C ASP A 182 15.40 13.22 43.97
N ASN A 183 14.73 13.36 42.83
CA ASN A 183 15.24 13.02 41.49
C ASN A 183 15.79 14.24 40.73
N LYS A 184 16.03 15.36 41.42
CA LYS A 184 16.54 16.59 40.82
C LYS A 184 17.88 16.98 41.42
N ILE A 185 18.81 17.36 40.56
CA ILE A 185 20.12 17.88 40.95
C ILE A 185 20.25 19.29 40.38
N LYS A 186 20.38 20.28 41.25
CA LYS A 186 20.52 21.69 40.89
C LYS A 186 21.97 22.12 41.06
N TYR A 187 22.51 22.72 40.01
CA TYR A 187 23.86 23.26 39.91
C TYR A 187 23.80 24.78 39.73
N GLY A 188 24.70 25.47 40.44
CA GLY A 188 24.74 26.93 40.45
C GLY A 188 23.73 27.54 41.42
N LYS A 189 23.57 28.87 41.43
CA LYS A 189 23.98 29.83 40.40
C LYS A 189 25.50 29.98 40.26
N TYR A 190 25.99 29.91 39.02
CA TYR A 190 27.38 30.24 38.66
C TYR A 190 27.39 31.57 37.90
N ASP A 191 28.33 32.46 38.23
CA ASP A 191 28.43 33.78 37.63
C ASP A 191 29.75 33.92 36.83
N LEU A 192 29.75 34.80 35.82
CA LEU A 192 30.93 35.21 35.04
C LEU A 192 31.72 34.06 34.38
N ILE A 193 31.02 33.15 33.71
CA ILE A 193 31.64 32.04 32.98
C ILE A 193 32.22 32.55 31.66
N LYS A 194 33.50 32.22 31.41
CA LYS A 194 34.22 32.61 30.19
C LYS A 194 33.74 31.77 28.98
N PRO A 195 33.86 32.28 27.75
CA PRO A 195 33.63 31.50 26.54
C PRO A 195 34.37 30.17 26.56
N TRP A 196 33.74 29.11 26.05
CA TRP A 196 34.33 27.77 25.90
C TRP A 196 34.88 27.13 27.19
N THR A 197 34.40 27.54 28.36
CA THR A 197 34.83 26.94 29.64
C THR A 197 34.31 25.51 29.77
N LEU A 198 35.23 24.55 29.94
CA LEU A 198 34.91 23.14 30.11
C LEU A 198 35.09 22.70 31.56
N LYS A 199 34.06 22.04 32.10
CA LYS A 199 34.03 21.40 33.42
C LYS A 199 33.14 20.18 33.34
N GLU A 200 33.65 19.01 33.71
CA GLU A 200 32.89 17.76 33.57
C GLU A 200 31.64 17.74 34.48
N LEU A 201 30.49 17.51 33.85
CA LEU A 201 29.24 17.11 34.50
C LEU A 201 29.05 15.61 34.26
N SER A 202 28.94 14.86 35.35
CA SER A 202 28.75 13.42 35.31
C SER A 202 27.65 13.04 36.29
N VAL A 203 26.65 12.30 35.80
CA VAL A 203 25.52 11.81 36.63
C VAL A 203 25.35 10.32 36.36
N HIS A 204 25.48 9.52 37.42
CA HIS A 204 25.30 8.08 37.41
C HIS A 204 24.04 7.71 38.19
N PHE A 205 23.03 7.20 37.50
CA PHE A 205 21.68 7.03 38.04
C PHE A 205 21.03 5.75 37.54
N GLU A 206 20.00 5.30 38.25
CA GLU A 206 19.18 4.17 37.82
C GLU A 206 18.17 4.60 36.75
N ASN A 207 18.20 3.94 35.60
CA ASN A 207 17.21 4.11 34.54
C ASN A 207 16.83 2.75 33.98
N ASN A 208 15.81 2.17 34.59
CA ASN A 208 15.28 0.87 34.19
C ASN A 208 14.34 0.93 33.00
N LYS A 209 14.21 2.05 32.27
CA LYS A 209 13.35 2.04 31.07
C LYS A 209 14.00 1.24 29.94
N PRO A 210 13.21 0.59 29.06
CA PRO A 210 13.75 -0.06 27.86
C PRO A 210 14.23 0.97 26.85
N PHE A 211 15.43 0.76 26.29
CA PHE A 211 16.01 1.64 25.28
C PHE A 211 15.68 1.08 23.90
N LYS A 212 14.49 1.42 23.40
CA LYS A 212 13.95 0.97 22.12
C LYS A 212 14.67 1.69 20.98
N HIS A 213 15.61 1.00 20.36
CA HIS A 213 16.46 1.55 19.31
C HIS A 213 16.24 0.79 18.01
N ILE A 214 15.60 1.45 17.04
CA ILE A 214 15.44 0.96 15.69
C ILE A 214 16.70 1.34 14.90
N VAL A 215 17.47 0.34 14.49
CA VAL A 215 18.68 0.51 13.69
C VAL A 215 18.30 0.96 12.28
N THR A 216 17.38 0.22 11.66
CA THR A 216 16.90 0.48 10.31
C THR A 216 15.39 0.49 10.31
N TYR A 217 14.79 1.55 9.76
CA TYR A 217 13.36 1.69 9.57
C TYR A 217 13.07 2.00 8.10
N VAL A 218 12.39 1.07 7.41
CA VAL A 218 11.99 1.27 6.01
C VAL A 218 10.47 1.31 5.94
N LYS A 219 9.92 2.47 5.59
CA LYS A 219 8.49 2.68 5.37
C LYS A 219 8.22 2.78 3.88
N GLU A 220 7.55 1.80 3.31
CA GLU A 220 7.10 1.84 1.92
C GLU A 220 5.61 2.17 1.84
N ILE A 221 5.27 3.21 1.09
CA ILE A 221 3.91 3.70 0.87
C ILE A 221 3.60 3.53 -0.60
N GLU A 222 2.82 2.52 -0.94
CA GLU A 222 2.41 2.21 -2.31
C GLU A 222 1.01 2.72 -2.59
N VAL A 223 0.91 3.67 -3.53
CA VAL A 223 -0.36 4.31 -3.89
C VAL A 223 -0.97 3.63 -5.10
N SER A 224 -2.15 3.01 -4.93
CA SER A 224 -2.95 2.47 -6.04
C SER A 224 -4.19 3.31 -6.27
N HIS A 225 -4.31 3.88 -7.48
CA HIS A 225 -5.51 4.67 -7.86
C HIS A 225 -6.74 3.80 -8.08
N TRP A 226 -6.59 2.47 -8.09
CA TRP A 226 -7.69 1.52 -8.11
C TRP A 226 -8.44 1.41 -6.77
N GLY A 227 -7.85 1.88 -5.65
CA GLY A 227 -8.66 2.04 -4.43
C GLY A 227 -7.95 2.26 -3.10
N ASN A 228 -6.70 1.84 -2.94
CA ASN A 228 -6.03 1.84 -1.63
C ASN A 228 -4.61 2.37 -1.68
N ILE A 229 -4.14 2.79 -0.51
CA ILE A 229 -2.72 3.01 -0.22
C ILE A 229 -2.29 1.87 0.69
N TYR A 230 -1.24 1.17 0.31
CA TYR A 230 -0.61 0.12 1.11
C TYR A 230 0.60 0.72 1.81
N VAL A 231 0.73 0.46 3.10
CA VAL A 231 1.88 0.89 3.90
C VAL A 231 2.53 -0.36 4.47
N GLU A 232 3.80 -0.58 4.16
CA GLU A 232 4.62 -1.66 4.68
C GLU A 232 5.81 -1.07 5.43
N GLU A 233 5.94 -1.41 6.70
CA GLU A 233 6.96 -0.88 7.61
C GLU A 233 7.85 -2.01 8.09
N LYS A 234 9.15 -1.94 7.74
CA LYS A 234 10.18 -2.90 8.15
C LYS A 234 11.01 -2.30 9.26
N TYR A 235 11.17 -3.06 10.33
CA TYR A 235 11.89 -2.67 11.53
C TYR A 235 13.04 -3.63 11.78
N GLU A 236 14.24 -3.09 12.01
CA GLU A 236 15.31 -3.79 12.75
C GLU A 236 15.46 -3.10 14.10
N ILE A 237 14.90 -3.68 15.16
CA ILE A 237 14.89 -3.09 16.50
C ILE A 237 15.79 -3.86 17.45
N LYS A 238 16.54 -3.14 18.27
CA LYS A 238 17.36 -3.69 19.35
C LYS A 238 17.06 -2.99 20.67
N ASN A 239 17.33 -3.69 21.77
CA ASN A 239 17.39 -3.06 23.07
C ASN A 239 18.80 -2.50 23.29
N ALA A 240 18.94 -1.17 23.29
CA ALA A 240 20.23 -0.48 23.44
C ALA A 240 20.62 -0.21 24.91
N GLY A 241 19.91 -0.80 25.87
CA GLY A 241 20.26 -0.73 27.28
C GLY A 241 21.51 -1.55 27.64
N ALA A 242 21.75 -1.73 28.95
CA ALA A 242 22.84 -2.55 29.44
C ALA A 242 22.74 -3.99 28.90
N ARG A 243 23.84 -4.50 28.31
CA ARG A 243 23.83 -5.81 27.66
C ARG A 243 23.54 -6.92 28.66
N HIS A 244 22.73 -7.89 28.27
CA HIS A 244 22.45 -9.04 29.11
C HIS A 244 23.69 -9.93 29.28
N SER A 245 24.00 -10.29 30.52
CA SER A 245 25.04 -11.26 30.87
C SER A 245 24.46 -12.49 31.57
N GLY A 246 25.13 -13.63 31.39
CA GLY A 246 24.71 -14.92 31.91
C GLY A 246 23.61 -15.60 31.09
N SER A 247 22.94 -16.58 31.70
CA SER A 247 21.87 -17.35 31.08
C SER A 247 20.52 -16.68 31.26
N PHE A 248 19.72 -16.63 30.19
CA PHE A 248 18.31 -16.24 30.29
C PHE A 248 17.47 -17.36 30.93
N SER A 249 16.72 -17.02 31.97
CA SER A 249 15.74 -17.92 32.60
C SER A 249 14.33 -17.40 32.41
N ARG A 250 13.49 -18.17 31.70
CA ARG A 250 12.07 -17.84 31.52
C ARG A 250 11.32 -17.80 32.86
N LEU A 251 11.67 -18.68 33.79
CA LEU A 251 11.09 -18.72 35.14
C LEU A 251 11.38 -17.40 35.87
N LYS A 252 12.64 -16.95 35.88
CA LYS A 252 13.00 -15.64 36.48
C LYS A 252 12.28 -14.49 35.78
N TYR A 253 12.18 -14.52 34.45
CA TYR A 253 11.48 -13.47 33.70
C TYR A 253 9.98 -13.38 34.06
N ALA A 254 9.33 -14.53 34.26
CA ALA A 254 7.91 -14.59 34.59
C ALA A 254 7.63 -14.18 36.05
N HIS A 255 8.51 -14.56 36.99
CA HIS A 255 8.32 -14.30 38.42
C HIS A 255 8.87 -12.97 38.91
N SER A 256 9.83 -12.36 38.20
CA SER A 256 10.38 -11.08 38.63
C SER A 256 9.49 -9.92 38.18
N TYR A 257 8.96 -9.17 39.16
CA TYR A 257 8.37 -7.86 38.93
C TYR A 257 9.37 -6.92 38.21
N ASN A 258 10.65 -6.99 38.59
CA ASN A 258 11.76 -6.22 38.01
C ASN A 258 12.44 -6.89 36.79
N GLY A 259 12.19 -8.17 36.50
CA GLY A 259 12.85 -8.90 35.40
C GLY A 259 12.41 -8.43 34.02
N LYS A 260 11.36 -7.58 33.99
CA LYS A 260 10.91 -6.85 32.82
C LYS A 260 11.60 -5.51 32.65
N ALA A 261 12.20 -4.93 33.69
CA ALA A 261 12.30 -3.48 33.80
C ALA A 261 13.03 -2.87 32.60
N ASN A 262 14.29 -3.26 32.34
CA ASN A 262 15.06 -2.75 31.20
C ASN A 262 14.86 -3.52 29.90
N SER A 263 14.05 -4.58 29.90
CA SER A 263 13.70 -5.37 28.73
C SER A 263 12.35 -4.92 28.15
N PHE A 264 12.02 -5.33 26.94
CA PHE A 264 10.67 -5.14 26.43
C PHE A 264 10.25 -6.28 25.52
N ARG A 265 8.95 -6.59 25.53
CA ARG A 265 8.33 -7.53 24.59
C ARG A 265 7.18 -6.88 23.85
N ASP A 266 6.49 -5.97 24.52
CA ASP A 266 5.39 -5.18 24.02
C ASP A 266 5.89 -3.90 23.32
N LEU A 267 5.32 -3.66 22.15
CA LEU A 267 5.45 -2.44 21.37
C LEU A 267 4.05 -1.93 21.06
N ARG A 268 3.91 -0.61 20.94
CA ARG A 268 2.62 0.03 20.68
C ARG A 268 2.75 0.93 19.47
N ALA A 269 1.96 0.65 18.44
CA ALA A 269 1.86 1.43 17.22
C ALA A 269 0.52 2.18 17.18
N VAL A 270 0.55 3.48 16.89
CA VAL A 270 -0.66 4.29 16.68
C VAL A 270 -0.82 4.60 15.19
N LEU A 271 -1.74 3.89 14.55
CA LEU A 271 -2.02 3.99 13.12
C LEU A 271 -3.23 4.91 12.85
N PRO A 272 -3.42 5.38 11.60
CA PRO A 272 -4.62 6.13 11.23
C PRO A 272 -5.92 5.36 11.53
N ALA A 273 -7.01 6.09 11.85
CA ALA A 273 -8.31 5.50 12.20
C ALA A 273 -8.86 4.54 11.12
N SER A 274 -8.56 4.80 9.85
CA SER A 274 -9.04 4.02 8.70
C SER A 274 -8.13 2.85 8.31
N ALA A 275 -7.09 2.56 9.10
CA ALA A 275 -6.21 1.42 8.88
C ALA A 275 -7.00 0.09 8.88
N ARG A 276 -6.74 -0.74 7.87
CA ARG A 276 -7.38 -2.05 7.65
C ARG A 276 -6.42 -3.03 6.98
N SER A 277 -6.78 -4.32 6.96
CA SER A 277 -5.95 -5.39 6.38
C SER A 277 -4.55 -5.41 6.98
N LEU A 278 -4.49 -5.36 8.31
CA LEU A 278 -3.22 -5.36 9.04
C LEU A 278 -2.60 -6.75 8.98
N TYR A 279 -1.29 -6.80 8.83
CA TYR A 279 -0.50 -8.01 9.01
C TYR A 279 0.78 -7.69 9.77
N TYR A 280 1.21 -8.65 10.59
CA TYR A 280 2.40 -8.55 11.42
C TYR A 280 3.19 -9.85 11.28
N VAL A 281 4.34 -9.76 10.63
CA VAL A 281 5.13 -10.91 10.19
C VAL A 281 6.61 -10.67 10.47
N ASP A 282 7.38 -11.75 10.59
CA ASP A 282 8.84 -11.71 10.52
C ASP A 282 9.34 -12.58 9.36
N LEU A 283 10.66 -12.78 9.28
CA LEU A 283 11.30 -13.60 8.25
C LEU A 283 10.78 -15.05 8.17
N ILE A 284 10.29 -15.60 9.29
CA ILE A 284 9.82 -16.99 9.38
C ILE A 284 8.29 -17.10 9.35
N GLY A 285 7.59 -15.99 9.13
CA GLY A 285 6.16 -15.96 8.85
C GLY A 285 5.35 -15.16 9.86
N ASN A 286 4.08 -15.53 10.00
CA ASN A 286 3.14 -14.75 10.79
C ASN A 286 3.43 -14.79 12.30
N ILE A 287 3.24 -13.65 12.96
CA ILE A 287 3.26 -13.56 14.43
C ILE A 287 1.84 -13.28 14.90
N SER A 288 1.24 -14.27 15.57
CA SER A 288 -0.15 -14.19 16.04
C SER A 288 -0.33 -13.35 17.31
N SER A 289 0.76 -13.04 18.02
CA SER A 289 0.74 -12.25 19.25
C SER A 289 0.66 -10.75 18.96
N SER A 290 -0.52 -10.29 18.55
CA SER A 290 -0.85 -8.87 18.43
C SER A 290 -2.32 -8.63 18.80
N ASN A 291 -2.63 -7.41 19.24
CA ASN A 291 -3.98 -6.99 19.55
C ASN A 291 -4.27 -5.64 18.89
N THR A 292 -5.41 -5.51 18.21
CA THR A 292 -5.79 -4.29 17.50
C THR A 292 -7.05 -3.69 18.11
N ARG A 293 -7.00 -2.40 18.45
CA ARG A 293 -8.10 -1.63 19.01
C ARG A 293 -8.40 -0.44 18.11
N LYS A 294 -9.62 -0.39 17.57
CA LYS A 294 -10.05 0.71 16.71
C LYS A 294 -10.84 1.74 17.50
N SER A 295 -10.53 3.01 17.26
CA SER A 295 -11.28 4.16 17.78
C SER A 295 -11.61 5.11 16.63
N LEU A 296 -12.43 6.13 16.90
CA LEU A 296 -12.73 7.18 15.90
C LEU A 296 -11.49 7.98 15.49
N GLN A 297 -10.48 8.08 16.36
CA GLN A 297 -9.30 8.91 16.14
C GLN A 297 -8.10 8.12 15.59
N SER A 298 -7.95 6.86 15.99
CA SER A 298 -6.80 6.03 15.64
C SER A 298 -7.10 4.53 15.69
N THR A 299 -6.25 3.75 15.03
CA THR A 299 -6.17 2.30 15.19
C THR A 299 -4.90 2.01 15.99
N VAL A 300 -5.05 1.53 17.22
CA VAL A 300 -3.91 1.16 18.08
C VAL A 300 -3.61 -0.31 17.89
N VAL A 301 -2.35 -0.64 17.64
CA VAL A 301 -1.86 -2.02 17.54
C VAL A 301 -0.86 -2.26 18.64
N ASP A 302 -1.20 -3.15 19.56
CA ASP A 302 -0.27 -3.67 20.57
C ASP A 302 0.41 -4.91 19.97
N ILE A 303 1.73 -4.85 19.85
CA ILE A 303 2.57 -5.85 19.21
C ILE A 303 3.34 -6.57 20.30
N ASP A 304 3.17 -7.89 20.41
CA ASP A 304 4.03 -8.73 21.24
C ASP A 304 5.08 -9.40 20.34
N LEU A 305 6.36 -9.14 20.65
CA LEU A 305 7.49 -9.82 20.04
C LEU A 305 7.54 -11.31 20.43
N ARG A 306 8.10 -12.18 19.57
CA ARG A 306 8.23 -13.63 19.84
C ARG A 306 8.97 -13.94 21.14
N TYR A 307 9.96 -13.11 21.47
CA TYR A 307 10.76 -13.20 22.69
C TYR A 307 11.00 -11.80 23.25
N PRO A 308 11.19 -11.65 24.58
CA PRO A 308 11.55 -10.38 25.17
C PRO A 308 12.95 -9.96 24.70
N LEU A 309 13.13 -8.69 24.36
CA LEU A 309 14.43 -8.11 24.04
C LEU A 309 15.14 -7.69 25.32
N MET A 310 16.02 -8.55 25.80
CA MET A 310 17.03 -8.19 26.79
C MET A 310 18.07 -7.25 26.15
N GLY A 311 18.84 -6.53 26.96
CA GLY A 311 19.83 -5.59 26.42
C GLY A 311 20.84 -6.26 25.47
N GLY A 312 21.06 -5.65 24.31
CA GLY A 312 21.88 -6.17 23.23
C GLY A 312 21.16 -7.14 22.28
N TRP A 313 19.97 -7.64 22.61
CA TRP A 313 19.19 -8.48 21.69
C TRP A 313 18.51 -7.62 20.64
N LYS A 314 18.31 -8.21 19.47
CA LYS A 314 17.64 -7.59 18.34
C LYS A 314 16.59 -8.52 17.73
N VAL A 315 15.67 -7.92 17.00
CA VAL A 315 14.67 -8.62 16.20
C VAL A 315 14.34 -7.76 14.99
N ASP A 316 13.96 -8.43 13.91
CA ASP A 316 13.40 -7.81 12.73
C ASP A 316 11.95 -8.26 12.55
N PHE A 317 11.10 -7.34 12.12
CA PHE A 317 9.70 -7.64 11.79
C PHE A 317 9.15 -6.61 10.81
N THR A 318 8.03 -6.97 10.19
CA THR A 318 7.28 -6.12 9.28
C THR A 318 5.87 -5.93 9.81
N LEU A 319 5.44 -4.67 9.87
CA LEU A 319 4.04 -4.28 10.11
C LEU A 319 3.50 -3.70 8.80
N GLY A 320 2.44 -4.30 8.26
CA GLY A 320 1.78 -3.77 7.09
C GLY A 320 0.31 -3.49 7.35
N TYR A 321 -0.21 -2.47 6.66
CA TYR A 321 -1.61 -2.10 6.71
C TYR A 321 -2.01 -1.36 5.44
N SER A 322 -3.31 -1.21 5.21
CA SER A 322 -3.85 -0.42 4.12
C SER A 322 -4.78 0.68 4.63
N VAL A 323 -4.83 1.78 3.91
CA VAL A 323 -5.79 2.88 4.13
C VAL A 323 -6.53 3.18 2.82
N PRO A 324 -7.80 3.62 2.88
CA PRO A 324 -8.51 4.07 1.69
C PRO A 324 -7.86 5.33 1.10
N LEU A 325 -8.06 5.60 -0.19
CA LEU A 325 -7.62 6.86 -0.80
C LEU A 325 -8.28 8.09 -0.15
N LYS A 326 -9.56 7.96 0.24
CA LYS A 326 -10.34 9.03 0.86
C LYS A 326 -9.71 9.44 2.19
N GLY A 327 -9.38 10.73 2.31
CA GLY A 327 -8.76 11.31 3.51
C GLY A 327 -7.23 11.38 3.47
N PHE A 328 -6.59 10.75 2.47
CA PHE A 328 -5.13 10.78 2.30
C PHE A 328 -4.71 11.28 0.92
N LEU A 329 -5.54 11.03 -0.12
CA LEU A 329 -5.31 11.53 -1.47
C LEU A 329 -6.33 12.61 -1.83
N PHE A 330 -5.82 13.79 -2.17
CA PHE A 330 -6.61 14.98 -2.48
C PHE A 330 -6.33 15.46 -3.91
N HIS A 331 -7.32 16.10 -4.52
CA HIS A 331 -7.15 16.80 -5.79
C HIS A 331 -6.79 18.26 -5.56
N THR A 332 -5.80 18.75 -6.29
CA THR A 332 -5.35 20.14 -6.26
C THR A 332 -5.76 20.84 -7.57
N LYS A 333 -5.79 22.19 -7.56
CA LYS A 333 -6.05 22.98 -8.76
C LYS A 333 -5.09 22.57 -9.90
N GLY A 334 -5.63 22.42 -11.11
CA GLY A 334 -4.88 21.97 -12.29
C GLY A 334 -4.76 20.45 -12.44
N GLY A 335 -5.61 19.65 -11.79
CA GLY A 335 -5.67 18.19 -11.97
C GLY A 335 -4.56 17.40 -11.26
N ARG A 336 -3.70 18.09 -10.48
CA ARG A 336 -2.65 17.47 -9.67
C ARG A 336 -3.24 16.72 -8.48
N ARG A 337 -2.49 15.74 -7.98
CA ARG A 337 -2.83 14.94 -6.81
C ARG A 337 -1.89 15.28 -5.66
N LYS A 338 -2.42 15.34 -4.45
CA LYS A 338 -1.68 15.57 -3.20
C LYS A 338 -1.94 14.42 -2.24
N LEU A 339 -0.91 13.63 -1.98
CA LEU A 339 -0.88 12.58 -0.97
C LEU A 339 -0.44 13.18 0.36
N THR A 340 -1.08 12.83 1.48
CA THR A 340 -0.69 13.28 2.82
C THR A 340 -0.74 12.12 3.81
N LEU A 341 0.37 11.81 4.48
CA LEU A 341 0.49 10.76 5.50
C LEU A 341 1.44 11.18 6.64
N ASP A 342 1.47 10.40 7.72
CA ASP A 342 2.47 10.52 8.77
C ASP A 342 3.83 10.03 8.24
N LEU A 343 4.88 10.83 8.47
CA LEU A 343 6.21 10.58 7.92
C LEU A 343 6.99 9.53 8.73
N GLY A 344 6.97 9.65 10.05
CA GLY A 344 7.75 8.81 10.96
C GLY A 344 7.17 7.42 11.20
N SER A 345 7.84 6.70 12.11
CA SER A 345 7.36 5.45 12.69
C SER A 345 6.14 5.69 13.57
N PRO A 346 5.09 4.85 13.50
CA PRO A 346 3.94 4.88 14.41
C PRO A 346 4.26 4.31 15.80
N LEU A 347 5.44 3.72 16.03
CA LEU A 347 5.85 3.19 17.33
C LEU A 347 6.16 4.30 18.34
N GLU A 348 5.61 4.17 19.55
CA GLU A 348 5.82 5.09 20.67
C GLU A 348 7.21 4.91 21.32
N ASP A 349 7.83 6.02 21.75
CA ASP A 349 9.09 6.08 22.51
C ASP A 349 10.31 5.39 21.85
N VAL A 350 10.45 5.49 20.53
CA VAL A 350 11.56 4.89 19.78
C VAL A 350 12.58 5.92 19.30
N PHE A 351 13.84 5.50 19.24
CA PHE A 351 14.90 6.18 18.49
C PHE A 351 15.13 5.42 17.19
N VAL A 352 15.16 6.12 16.06
CA VAL A 352 15.43 5.55 14.74
C VAL A 352 16.76 6.09 14.24
N GLU A 353 17.75 5.22 14.12
CA GLU A 353 19.09 5.58 13.65
C GLU A 353 19.08 5.86 12.15
N ASP A 354 18.50 4.97 11.35
CA ASP A 354 18.39 5.12 9.90
C ASP A 354 16.92 4.99 9.44
N MET A 355 16.34 6.09 8.92
CA MET A 355 14.97 6.14 8.41
C MET A 355 14.95 6.33 6.90
N VAL A 356 14.30 5.38 6.19
CA VAL A 356 14.06 5.44 4.76
C VAL A 356 12.55 5.38 4.51
N VAL A 357 11.99 6.41 3.89
CA VAL A 357 10.58 6.44 3.46
C VAL A 357 10.52 6.38 1.94
N ARG A 358 9.92 5.32 1.38
CA ARG A 358 9.75 5.09 -0.06
C ARG A 358 8.30 5.35 -0.42
N VAL A 359 8.03 6.37 -1.23
CA VAL A 359 6.68 6.64 -1.75
C VAL A 359 6.60 6.15 -3.19
N VAL A 360 5.96 5.00 -3.38
CA VAL A 360 5.76 4.36 -4.68
C VAL A 360 4.48 4.91 -5.30
N LEU A 361 4.63 5.69 -6.36
CA LEU A 361 3.52 6.29 -7.09
C LEU A 361 3.13 5.43 -8.31
N PRO A 362 1.88 5.48 -8.80
CA PRO A 362 1.49 4.70 -9.97
C PRO A 362 2.30 5.05 -11.22
N GLU A 363 2.42 4.08 -12.12
CA GLU A 363 3.06 4.24 -13.42
C GLU A 363 2.44 5.41 -14.20
N GLY A 364 3.28 6.27 -14.79
CA GLY A 364 2.83 7.49 -15.48
C GLY A 364 2.72 8.74 -14.58
N SER A 365 3.04 8.63 -13.28
CA SER A 365 3.12 9.80 -12.40
C SER A 365 4.34 10.67 -12.74
N THR A 366 4.14 11.99 -12.85
CA THR A 366 5.19 12.97 -13.21
C THR A 366 5.17 14.19 -12.29
N ASN A 367 6.21 15.05 -12.36
CA ASN A 367 6.31 16.30 -11.58
C ASN A 367 6.13 16.10 -10.06
N ILE A 368 6.89 15.16 -9.50
CA ILE A 368 6.81 14.77 -8.09
C ILE A 368 7.49 15.83 -7.23
N LYS A 369 6.77 16.37 -6.24
CA LYS A 369 7.27 17.37 -5.29
C LYS A 369 6.86 17.01 -3.88
N ALA A 370 7.82 16.83 -2.97
CA ALA A 370 7.56 16.62 -1.56
C ALA A 370 7.52 17.94 -0.77
N GLN A 371 6.54 18.06 0.11
CA GLN A 371 6.45 19.05 1.18
C GLN A 371 6.79 18.33 2.48
N LEU A 372 7.97 18.62 3.00
CA LEU A 372 8.53 17.95 4.18
C LEU A 372 8.47 18.88 5.40
N PRO A 373 8.21 18.34 6.60
CA PRO A 373 8.20 19.11 7.85
C PRO A 373 9.59 19.50 8.35
N TYR A 374 10.64 18.84 7.86
CA TYR A 374 12.05 19.06 8.19
C TYR A 374 12.94 18.53 7.07
N ASP A 375 14.21 18.93 7.06
CA ASP A 375 15.15 18.59 5.99
C ASP A 375 15.38 17.07 5.88
N MET A 376 15.31 16.53 4.67
CA MET A 376 15.63 15.13 4.39
C MET A 376 16.35 15.02 3.05
N GLU A 377 17.21 14.03 2.94
CA GLU A 377 17.83 13.69 1.66
C GLU A 377 16.75 13.09 0.74
N GLN A 378 16.68 13.59 -0.49
CA GLN A 378 15.70 13.14 -1.48
C GLN A 378 16.43 12.48 -2.64
N SER A 379 15.95 11.30 -3.02
CA SER A 379 16.41 10.60 -4.21
C SER A 379 15.22 9.95 -4.93
N THR A 380 15.43 9.54 -6.18
CA THR A 380 14.41 8.90 -7.00
C THR A 380 14.85 7.49 -7.35
N ASP A 381 13.92 6.55 -7.29
CA ASP A 381 14.11 5.14 -7.63
C ASP A 381 12.95 4.66 -8.51
N VAL A 382 13.05 3.45 -9.07
CA VAL A 382 11.99 2.83 -9.87
C VAL A 382 11.71 1.43 -9.33
N LYS A 383 10.43 1.14 -9.07
CA LYS A 383 9.97 -0.18 -8.61
C LYS A 383 9.11 -0.82 -9.68
N PHE A 384 9.32 -2.11 -9.92
CA PHE A 384 8.45 -2.91 -10.77
C PHE A 384 7.60 -3.83 -9.90
N THR A 385 6.29 -3.79 -10.09
CA THR A 385 5.32 -4.71 -9.50
C THR A 385 4.47 -5.35 -10.61
N TYR A 386 3.33 -5.94 -10.25
CA TYR A 386 2.40 -6.56 -11.18
C TYR A 386 1.81 -5.54 -12.16
N LEU A 387 1.67 -5.95 -13.42
CA LEU A 387 1.08 -5.16 -14.52
C LEU A 387 1.83 -3.85 -14.86
N ASP A 388 3.08 -3.71 -14.42
CA ASP A 388 3.91 -2.57 -14.77
C ASP A 388 4.70 -2.82 -16.05
N THR A 389 4.88 -1.78 -16.88
CA THR A 389 5.69 -1.87 -18.11
C THR A 389 6.91 -0.96 -18.10
N THR A 390 6.75 0.31 -17.70
CA THR A 390 7.88 1.24 -17.52
C THR A 390 8.36 1.32 -16.08
N GLY A 391 7.60 0.73 -15.14
CA GLY A 391 7.88 0.79 -13.72
C GLY A 391 7.25 2.01 -13.04
N ARG A 392 7.08 1.89 -11.73
CA ARG A 392 6.50 2.90 -10.84
C ARG A 392 7.60 3.84 -10.34
N PRO A 393 7.45 5.17 -10.48
CA PRO A 393 8.40 6.10 -9.91
C PRO A 393 8.29 6.11 -8.38
N VAL A 394 9.44 6.05 -7.72
CA VAL A 394 9.56 6.03 -6.26
C VAL A 394 10.29 7.28 -5.80
N LEU A 395 9.68 8.03 -4.89
CA LEU A 395 10.36 9.08 -4.14
C LEU A 395 10.95 8.46 -2.87
N VAL A 396 12.26 8.53 -2.71
CA VAL A 396 12.97 8.02 -1.54
C VAL A 396 13.41 9.20 -0.68
N LEU A 397 12.94 9.21 0.56
CA LEU A 397 13.28 10.20 1.57
C LEU A 397 14.14 9.53 2.65
N HIS A 398 15.31 10.08 2.91
CA HIS A 398 16.25 9.54 3.89
C HIS A 398 16.58 10.55 4.97
N ARG A 399 16.62 10.09 6.23
CA ARG A 399 17.08 10.88 7.37
C ARG A 399 17.63 9.99 8.46
N ALA A 400 18.75 10.40 9.04
CA ALA A 400 19.32 9.75 10.21
C ALA A 400 18.84 10.38 11.53
N ASN A 401 18.97 9.64 12.62
CA ASN A 401 18.82 10.08 14.01
C ASN A 401 17.45 10.69 14.37
N VAL A 402 16.36 10.04 13.95
CA VAL A 402 14.99 10.50 14.20
C VAL A 402 14.54 10.09 15.61
N ALA A 403 14.05 11.04 16.39
CA ALA A 403 13.52 10.82 17.74
C ALA A 403 11.99 10.99 17.75
N HIS A 404 11.28 10.02 18.33
CA HIS A 404 9.85 10.09 18.59
C HIS A 404 9.60 10.39 20.08
N PRO A 405 8.70 11.34 20.45
CA PRO A 405 7.67 11.99 19.63
C PRO A 405 8.10 13.25 18.84
N GLU A 406 9.32 13.74 18.98
CA GLU A 406 9.69 15.09 18.51
C GLU A 406 9.65 15.26 16.98
N HIS A 407 9.84 14.17 16.22
CA HIS A 407 9.70 14.14 14.76
C HIS A 407 8.35 13.60 14.27
N ALA A 408 7.35 13.49 15.15
CA ALA A 408 6.00 13.10 14.77
C ALA A 408 5.36 14.22 13.93
N ALA A 409 5.43 14.08 12.61
CA ALA A 409 4.90 15.05 11.68
C ALA A 409 4.32 14.37 10.43
N LYS A 410 3.40 15.10 9.78
CA LYS A 410 2.85 14.72 8.48
C LYS A 410 3.71 15.30 7.37
N PHE A 411 3.71 14.62 6.24
CA PHE A 411 4.32 15.10 5.00
C PHE A 411 3.30 15.01 3.86
N SER A 412 3.55 15.74 2.78
CA SER A 412 2.73 15.65 1.58
C SER A 412 3.56 15.47 0.32
N VAL A 413 3.04 14.72 -0.65
CA VAL A 413 3.65 14.55 -1.98
C VAL A 413 2.65 14.99 -3.03
N GLU A 414 3.02 16.00 -3.82
CA GLU A 414 2.27 16.45 -4.98
C GLU A 414 2.82 15.83 -6.26
N TYR A 415 1.94 15.32 -7.13
CA TYR A 415 2.33 14.75 -8.42
C TYR A 415 1.21 14.93 -9.45
N SER A 416 1.56 14.79 -10.73
CA SER A 416 0.64 14.83 -11.86
C SER A 416 0.39 13.42 -12.38
N PHE A 417 -0.88 13.05 -12.57
CA PHE A 417 -1.28 11.75 -13.08
C PHE A 417 -2.44 11.92 -14.07
N ALA A 418 -2.25 11.48 -15.31
CA ALA A 418 -3.29 11.58 -16.33
C ALA A 418 -4.37 10.50 -16.09
N ALA A 419 -5.64 10.90 -16.16
CA ALA A 419 -6.74 9.96 -15.91
C ALA A 419 -6.76 8.80 -16.92
N THR A 420 -6.27 9.01 -18.15
CA THR A 420 -6.16 7.96 -19.18
C THR A 420 -5.09 6.92 -18.85
N SER A 421 -4.08 7.25 -18.05
CA SER A 421 -3.01 6.31 -17.67
C SER A 421 -3.53 5.11 -16.88
N ILE A 422 -4.68 5.22 -16.20
CA ILE A 422 -5.30 4.09 -15.48
C ILE A 422 -5.75 2.98 -16.43
N LEU A 423 -6.08 3.31 -17.69
CA LEU A 423 -6.54 2.32 -18.67
C LEU A 423 -5.40 1.43 -19.19
N ARG A 424 -4.14 1.79 -18.94
CA ARG A 424 -2.97 1.04 -19.40
C ARG A 424 -2.95 -0.39 -18.85
N GLU A 425 -3.23 -0.56 -17.57
CA GLU A 425 -3.19 -1.88 -16.91
C GLU A 425 -4.26 -2.85 -17.48
N PRO A 426 -5.55 -2.48 -17.63
CA PRO A 426 -6.53 -3.34 -18.31
C PRO A 426 -6.20 -3.59 -19.78
N LEU A 427 -5.77 -2.55 -20.52
CA LEU A 427 -5.43 -2.69 -21.94
C LEU A 427 -4.24 -3.63 -22.15
N LEU A 428 -3.29 -3.69 -21.22
CA LEU A 428 -2.20 -4.65 -21.24
C LEU A 428 -2.72 -6.09 -21.20
N LEU A 429 -3.62 -6.39 -20.26
CA LEU A 429 -4.23 -7.73 -20.16
C LEU A 429 -5.05 -8.07 -21.41
N ILE A 430 -5.89 -7.14 -21.88
CA ILE A 430 -6.68 -7.31 -23.10
C ILE A 430 -5.76 -7.60 -24.29
N SER A 431 -4.65 -6.87 -24.42
CA SER A 431 -3.69 -7.06 -25.52
C SER A 431 -3.04 -8.43 -25.48
N VAL A 432 -2.67 -8.93 -24.30
CA VAL A 432 -2.07 -10.27 -24.14
C VAL A 432 -3.06 -11.35 -24.59
N PHE A 433 -4.30 -11.31 -24.11
CA PHE A 433 -5.32 -12.28 -24.53
C PHE A 433 -5.70 -12.13 -26.00
N PHE A 434 -5.79 -10.91 -26.51
CA PHE A 434 -6.04 -10.65 -27.93
C PHE A 434 -4.95 -11.27 -28.81
N CYS A 435 -3.67 -11.07 -28.47
CA CYS A 435 -2.55 -11.67 -29.18
C CYS A 435 -2.59 -13.20 -29.14
N LEU A 436 -2.98 -13.81 -28.01
CA LEU A 436 -3.16 -15.24 -27.90
C LEU A 436 -4.25 -15.76 -28.86
N PHE A 437 -5.44 -15.12 -28.87
CA PHE A 437 -6.51 -15.51 -29.79
C PHE A 437 -6.13 -15.28 -31.25
N ALA A 438 -5.46 -14.17 -31.57
CA ALA A 438 -4.95 -13.90 -32.90
C ALA A 438 -3.93 -14.98 -33.35
N ALA A 439 -3.04 -15.42 -32.46
CA ALA A 439 -2.11 -16.50 -32.74
C ALA A 439 -2.81 -17.84 -32.97
N VAL A 440 -3.84 -18.17 -32.19
CA VAL A 440 -4.67 -19.37 -32.41
C VAL A 440 -5.41 -19.31 -33.75
N ILE A 441 -6.00 -18.15 -34.08
CA ILE A 441 -6.66 -17.94 -35.38
C ILE A 441 -5.64 -18.12 -36.51
N ALA A 442 -4.47 -17.49 -36.41
CA ALA A 442 -3.42 -17.64 -37.40
C ALA A 442 -3.00 -19.11 -37.54
N TYR A 443 -2.72 -19.80 -36.43
CA TYR A 443 -2.35 -21.22 -36.41
C TYR A 443 -3.41 -22.10 -37.10
N ASN A 444 -4.70 -21.91 -36.78
CA ASN A 444 -5.79 -22.67 -37.39
C ASN A 444 -6.02 -22.35 -38.87
N ARG A 445 -5.51 -21.22 -39.37
CA ARG A 445 -5.58 -20.84 -40.78
C ARG A 445 -4.34 -21.26 -41.57
N LEU A 446 -3.28 -21.73 -40.92
CA LEU A 446 -2.11 -22.28 -41.57
C LEU A 446 -2.37 -23.73 -41.98
N GLU A 447 -2.50 -23.97 -43.30
CA GLU A 447 -2.50 -25.32 -43.84
C GLU A 447 -1.09 -25.90 -43.84
N LEU A 448 -0.70 -26.56 -42.74
CA LEU A 448 0.58 -27.25 -42.62
C LEU A 448 0.53 -28.67 -43.24
N VAL A 449 0.06 -28.77 -44.49
CA VAL A 449 -0.05 -30.04 -45.23
C VAL A 449 1.22 -30.30 -46.04
N ILE A 450 1.91 -31.41 -45.76
CA ILE A 450 3.17 -31.77 -46.44
C ILE A 450 2.91 -32.47 -47.79
N THR A 451 1.91 -33.36 -47.86
CA THR A 451 1.51 -34.07 -49.09
C THR A 451 -0.01 -34.14 -49.20
N ARG A 452 -0.55 -33.88 -50.40
CA ARG A 452 -1.97 -34.03 -50.70
C ARG A 452 -2.19 -35.38 -51.39
N ASP A 453 -2.31 -36.44 -50.58
CA ASP A 453 -2.55 -37.81 -51.02
C ASP A 453 -4.05 -38.15 -51.03
N ASP A 454 -4.40 -39.35 -51.52
CA ASP A 454 -5.80 -39.80 -51.59
C ASP A 454 -6.48 -39.84 -50.21
N LYS A 455 -5.70 -40.03 -49.13
CA LYS A 455 -6.20 -39.96 -47.75
C LYS A 455 -6.59 -38.55 -47.35
N TRP A 456 -5.78 -37.54 -47.71
CA TRP A 456 -6.12 -36.14 -47.50
C TRP A 456 -7.37 -35.74 -48.30
N ALA A 457 -7.48 -36.16 -49.56
CA ALA A 457 -8.66 -35.90 -50.40
C ALA A 457 -9.93 -36.53 -49.79
N ALA A 458 -9.87 -37.79 -49.37
CA ALA A 458 -11.00 -38.47 -48.73
C ALA A 458 -11.42 -37.84 -47.39
N ALA A 459 -10.45 -37.39 -46.57
CA ALA A 459 -10.73 -36.67 -45.34
C ALA A 459 -11.40 -35.32 -45.62
N ARG A 460 -10.92 -34.58 -46.63
CA ARG A 460 -11.50 -33.30 -47.02
C ARG A 460 -12.91 -33.45 -47.58
N ASP A 461 -13.14 -34.46 -48.42
CA ASP A 461 -14.47 -34.76 -48.94
C ASP A 461 -15.45 -35.12 -47.81
N LYS A 462 -15.00 -35.83 -46.78
CA LYS A 462 -15.81 -36.12 -45.58
C LYS A 462 -16.16 -34.84 -44.80
N GLU A 463 -15.22 -33.90 -44.61
CA GLU A 463 -15.49 -32.62 -43.93
C GLU A 463 -16.50 -31.76 -44.70
N VAL A 464 -16.35 -31.65 -46.02
CA VAL A 464 -17.28 -30.85 -46.83
C VAL A 464 -18.64 -31.54 -46.92
N LEU A 465 -18.68 -32.88 -46.93
CA LEU A 465 -19.91 -33.65 -46.82
C LEU A 465 -20.63 -33.38 -45.49
N ALA A 466 -19.91 -33.40 -44.35
CA ALA A 466 -20.47 -33.08 -43.05
C ALA A 466 -21.06 -31.65 -43.01
N THR A 467 -20.38 -30.69 -43.64
CA THR A 467 -20.89 -29.30 -43.76
C THR A 467 -22.23 -29.23 -44.51
N TYR A 468 -22.37 -29.98 -45.61
CA TYR A 468 -23.65 -30.03 -46.34
C TYR A 468 -24.73 -30.76 -45.55
N MET A 469 -24.37 -31.84 -44.84
CA MET A 469 -25.30 -32.56 -43.97
C MET A 469 -25.83 -31.67 -42.85
N GLU A 470 -24.96 -30.88 -42.19
CA GLU A 470 -25.34 -29.91 -41.16
C GLU A 470 -26.31 -28.84 -41.70
N GLN A 471 -26.05 -28.30 -42.89
CA GLN A 471 -26.94 -27.32 -43.52
C GLN A 471 -28.31 -27.91 -43.89
N ILE A 472 -28.36 -29.16 -44.35
CA ILE A 472 -29.62 -29.86 -44.65
C ILE A 472 -30.37 -30.17 -43.35
N GLN A 473 -29.67 -30.59 -42.29
CA GLN A 473 -30.28 -30.81 -40.97
C GLN A 473 -30.89 -29.52 -40.42
N ALA A 474 -30.17 -28.40 -40.48
CA ALA A 474 -30.70 -27.10 -40.06
C ALA A 474 -31.98 -26.71 -40.83
N ALA A 475 -32.02 -26.98 -42.14
CA ALA A 475 -33.22 -26.75 -42.95
C ALA A 475 -34.40 -27.65 -42.53
N LEU A 476 -34.14 -28.91 -42.17
CA LEU A 476 -35.17 -29.84 -41.65
C LEU A 476 -35.67 -29.42 -40.26
N GLU A 477 -34.81 -28.86 -39.41
CA GLU A 477 -35.19 -28.31 -38.10
C GLU A 477 -36.08 -27.06 -38.26
N ASP A 478 -35.72 -26.15 -39.17
CA ASP A 478 -36.54 -24.99 -39.56
C ASP A 478 -37.91 -25.44 -40.10
N GLU A 479 -37.95 -26.48 -40.94
CA GLU A 479 -39.18 -27.05 -41.48
C GLU A 479 -40.06 -27.64 -40.37
N ALA A 480 -39.46 -28.40 -39.43
CA ALA A 480 -40.18 -28.93 -38.28
C ALA A 480 -40.78 -27.83 -37.39
N ALA A 481 -40.08 -26.70 -37.22
CA ALA A 481 -40.58 -25.54 -36.50
C ALA A 481 -41.81 -24.92 -37.21
N LEU A 482 -41.78 -24.77 -38.53
CA LEU A 482 -42.92 -24.30 -39.32
C LEU A 482 -44.14 -25.23 -39.19
N LEU A 483 -43.91 -26.55 -39.27
CA LEU A 483 -44.98 -27.55 -39.12
C LEU A 483 -45.58 -27.58 -37.71
N SER A 484 -44.76 -27.42 -36.67
CA SER A 484 -45.26 -27.32 -35.28
C SER A 484 -46.14 -26.07 -35.09
N GLY A 485 -45.77 -24.95 -35.73
CA GLY A 485 -46.56 -23.73 -35.74
C GLY A 485 -47.90 -23.89 -36.47
N LEU A 486 -47.95 -24.73 -37.50
CA LEU A 486 -49.17 -25.08 -38.24
C LEU A 486 -50.08 -26.00 -37.41
N GLU A 487 -49.53 -26.97 -36.70
CA GLU A 487 -50.30 -27.84 -35.78
C GLU A 487 -50.90 -27.05 -34.62
N ALA A 488 -50.15 -26.11 -34.04
CA ALA A 488 -50.67 -25.22 -33.00
C ALA A 488 -51.84 -24.38 -33.54
N ALA A 489 -51.72 -23.89 -34.78
CA ALA A 489 -52.80 -23.16 -35.44
C ALA A 489 -54.02 -24.06 -35.70
N ALA A 490 -53.80 -25.29 -36.15
CA ALA A 490 -54.87 -26.28 -36.32
C ALA A 490 -55.59 -26.53 -34.99
N ARG A 491 -54.88 -26.73 -33.88
CA ARG A 491 -55.47 -26.94 -32.56
C ARG A 491 -56.25 -25.73 -32.03
N ALA A 492 -55.95 -24.52 -32.50
CA ALA A 492 -56.61 -23.29 -32.08
C ALA A 492 -57.94 -23.03 -32.81
N VAL A 493 -58.22 -23.69 -33.94
CA VAL A 493 -59.44 -23.47 -34.73
C VAL A 493 -60.69 -23.88 -33.95
N ARG A 494 -61.60 -22.93 -33.70
CA ARG A 494 -62.90 -23.14 -33.00
C ARG A 494 -64.08 -22.66 -33.84
N ASP A 495 -63.93 -21.53 -34.53
CA ASP A 495 -65.00 -20.90 -35.32
C ASP A 495 -64.57 -20.64 -36.78
N ALA A 496 -65.50 -20.17 -37.62
CA ALA A 496 -65.24 -19.92 -39.05
C ALA A 496 -64.14 -18.88 -39.32
N GLU A 497 -64.02 -17.86 -38.45
CA GLU A 497 -62.94 -16.85 -38.54
C GLU A 497 -61.57 -17.47 -38.28
N ASP A 498 -61.48 -18.42 -37.34
CA ASP A 498 -60.24 -19.16 -37.08
C ASP A 498 -59.85 -20.08 -38.24
N VAL A 499 -60.84 -20.60 -38.99
CA VAL A 499 -60.58 -21.41 -40.19
C VAL A 499 -59.86 -20.58 -41.24
N ASP A 500 -60.32 -19.36 -41.50
CA ASP A 500 -59.69 -18.46 -42.48
C ASP A 500 -58.29 -18.02 -42.03
N ALA A 501 -58.11 -17.74 -40.74
CA ALA A 501 -56.79 -17.45 -40.15
C ALA A 501 -55.82 -18.64 -40.26
N ALA A 502 -56.28 -19.86 -39.99
CA ALA A 502 -55.48 -21.06 -40.11
C ALA A 502 -55.16 -21.42 -41.57
N GLN A 503 -56.06 -21.15 -42.52
CA GLN A 503 -55.79 -21.31 -43.95
C GLN A 503 -54.73 -20.32 -44.47
N ARG A 504 -54.75 -19.05 -44.02
CA ARG A 504 -53.68 -18.09 -44.33
C ARG A 504 -52.33 -18.54 -43.77
N LYS A 505 -52.32 -19.05 -42.53
CA LYS A 505 -51.10 -19.59 -41.90
C LYS A 505 -50.61 -20.86 -42.60
N ARG A 506 -51.51 -21.71 -43.10
CA ARG A 506 -51.17 -22.85 -43.95
C ARG A 506 -50.47 -22.41 -45.23
N ALA A 507 -51.01 -21.44 -45.94
CA ALA A 507 -50.39 -20.92 -47.16
C ALA A 507 -48.99 -20.33 -46.89
N ALA A 508 -48.81 -19.64 -45.77
CA ALA A 508 -47.51 -19.12 -45.34
C ALA A 508 -46.51 -20.24 -45.01
N VAL A 509 -46.95 -21.30 -44.30
CA VAL A 509 -46.11 -22.47 -43.98
C VAL A 509 -45.77 -23.28 -45.23
N GLU A 510 -46.72 -23.51 -46.14
CA GLU A 510 -46.46 -24.18 -47.42
C GLU A 510 -45.50 -23.39 -48.32
N LYS A 511 -45.50 -22.05 -48.23
CA LYS A 511 -44.49 -21.22 -48.88
C LYS A 511 -43.12 -21.40 -48.22
N GLY A 512 -43.04 -21.32 -46.89
CA GLY A 512 -41.79 -21.52 -46.15
C GLY A 512 -41.17 -22.90 -46.37
N CYS A 513 -41.98 -23.95 -46.44
CA CYS A 513 -41.52 -25.31 -46.75
C CYS A 513 -40.97 -25.41 -48.18
N ARG A 514 -41.60 -24.74 -49.17
CA ARG A 514 -41.08 -24.67 -50.55
C ARG A 514 -39.76 -23.90 -50.63
N ASP A 515 -39.65 -22.77 -49.93
CA ASP A 515 -38.42 -21.97 -49.88
C ASP A 515 -37.26 -22.79 -49.24
N LEU A 516 -37.54 -23.64 -48.25
CA LEU A 516 -36.56 -24.57 -47.67
C LEU A 516 -36.21 -25.73 -48.62
N GLU A 517 -37.20 -26.31 -49.32
CA GLU A 517 -36.97 -27.35 -50.33
C GLU A 517 -36.05 -26.82 -51.46
N ASP A 518 -36.24 -25.58 -51.89
CA ASP A 518 -35.40 -24.93 -52.89
C ASP A 518 -33.96 -24.66 -52.40
N LYS A 519 -33.75 -24.46 -51.09
CA LYS A 519 -32.41 -24.40 -50.48
C LYS A 519 -31.75 -25.78 -50.37
N VAL A 520 -32.52 -26.83 -50.10
CA VAL A 520 -31.99 -28.20 -49.92
C VAL A 520 -31.62 -28.86 -51.25
N LYS A 521 -32.35 -28.59 -52.34
CA LYS A 521 -32.06 -29.13 -53.69
C LYS A 521 -30.58 -29.01 -54.13
N PRO A 522 -29.95 -27.81 -54.12
CA PRO A 522 -28.55 -27.69 -54.51
C PRO A 522 -27.59 -28.38 -53.53
N LEU A 523 -27.92 -28.41 -52.23
CA LEU A 523 -27.11 -29.11 -51.22
C LEU A 523 -27.15 -30.63 -51.43
N LEU A 524 -28.33 -31.18 -51.71
CA LEU A 524 -28.50 -32.60 -52.02
C LEU A 524 -27.74 -33.00 -53.29
N ALA A 525 -27.75 -32.17 -54.33
CA ALA A 525 -26.95 -32.40 -55.54
C ALA A 525 -25.44 -32.39 -55.23
N ALA A 526 -25.00 -31.52 -54.31
CA ALA A 526 -23.61 -31.45 -53.87
C ALA A 526 -23.20 -32.62 -52.95
N VAL A 527 -24.16 -33.22 -52.23
CA VAL A 527 -23.97 -34.49 -51.50
C VAL A 527 -23.88 -35.66 -52.48
N GLU A 528 -24.74 -35.71 -53.49
CA GLU A 528 -24.79 -36.79 -54.49
C GLU A 528 -23.52 -36.87 -55.35
N SER A 529 -22.94 -35.73 -55.69
CA SER A 529 -21.68 -35.68 -56.45
C SER A 529 -20.49 -36.27 -55.69
N ARG A 530 -20.56 -36.34 -54.36
CA ARG A 530 -19.51 -36.93 -53.51
C ARG A 530 -19.84 -38.32 -52.99
N SER A 531 -21.11 -38.59 -52.68
CA SER A 531 -21.55 -39.89 -52.16
C SER A 531 -23.01 -40.16 -52.53
N ALA A 532 -23.21 -40.96 -53.58
CA ALA A 532 -24.53 -41.44 -53.98
C ALA A 532 -25.25 -42.21 -52.86
N ARG A 533 -24.51 -42.93 -52.01
CA ARG A 533 -25.06 -43.66 -50.86
C ARG A 533 -25.67 -42.72 -49.82
N VAL A 534 -24.96 -41.65 -49.46
CA VAL A 534 -25.44 -40.69 -48.46
C VAL A 534 -26.58 -39.86 -49.03
N ALA A 535 -26.52 -39.46 -50.30
CA ALA A 535 -27.63 -38.79 -50.98
C ALA A 535 -28.91 -39.62 -50.99
N ALA A 536 -28.82 -40.95 -51.16
CA ALA A 536 -29.98 -41.84 -51.08
C ALA A 536 -30.62 -41.84 -49.68
N GLN A 537 -29.81 -41.86 -48.62
CA GLN A 537 -30.31 -41.78 -47.24
C GLN A 537 -30.95 -40.42 -46.93
N VAL A 538 -30.36 -39.33 -47.40
CA VAL A 538 -30.93 -37.98 -47.24
C VAL A 538 -32.25 -37.84 -48.00
N ARG A 539 -32.35 -38.38 -49.22
CA ARG A 539 -33.61 -38.44 -49.99
C ARG A 539 -34.71 -39.15 -49.21
N GLU A 540 -34.39 -40.26 -48.56
CA GLU A 540 -35.36 -40.99 -47.73
C GLU A 540 -35.89 -40.13 -46.58
N VAL A 541 -35.02 -39.37 -45.91
CA VAL A 541 -35.43 -38.43 -44.86
C VAL A 541 -36.29 -37.30 -45.41
N LEU A 542 -35.94 -36.72 -46.56
CA LEU A 542 -36.71 -35.65 -47.19
C LEU A 542 -38.11 -36.12 -47.63
N GLU A 543 -38.23 -37.34 -48.17
CA GLU A 543 -39.53 -37.93 -48.49
C GLU A 543 -40.40 -38.14 -47.25
N ARG A 544 -39.80 -38.60 -46.14
CA ARG A 544 -40.50 -38.71 -44.84
C ARG A 544 -40.95 -37.32 -44.33
N SER A 545 -40.14 -36.28 -44.51
CA SER A 545 -40.48 -34.90 -44.16
C SER A 545 -41.66 -34.39 -44.99
N LYS A 546 -41.61 -34.58 -46.31
CA LYS A 546 -42.69 -34.22 -47.24
C LYS A 546 -43.99 -34.97 -46.94
N ALA A 547 -43.91 -36.24 -46.56
CA ALA A 547 -45.06 -37.00 -46.09
C ALA A 547 -45.64 -36.44 -44.79
N LEU A 548 -44.80 -35.97 -43.85
CA LEU A 548 -45.23 -35.30 -42.62
C LEU A 548 -45.92 -33.96 -42.92
N GLN A 549 -45.36 -33.13 -43.82
CA GLN A 549 -45.99 -31.90 -44.29
C GLN A 549 -47.42 -32.15 -44.79
N GLY A 550 -47.60 -33.18 -45.63
CA GLY A 550 -48.91 -33.58 -46.16
C GLY A 550 -49.89 -34.04 -45.08
N ARG A 551 -49.42 -34.78 -44.06
CA ARG A 551 -50.25 -35.21 -42.92
C ARG A 551 -50.69 -34.04 -42.05
N VAL A 552 -49.81 -33.09 -41.75
CA VAL A 552 -50.15 -31.86 -40.99
C VAL A 552 -51.18 -31.03 -41.74
N ALA A 553 -50.97 -30.82 -43.05
CA ALA A 553 -51.89 -30.05 -43.88
C ALA A 553 -53.27 -30.72 -44.00
N LYS A 554 -53.31 -32.04 -44.11
CA LYS A 554 -54.56 -32.83 -44.11
C LYS A 554 -55.29 -32.71 -42.78
N GLN A 555 -54.58 -32.81 -41.65
CA GLN A 555 -55.20 -32.71 -40.33
C GLN A 555 -55.83 -31.33 -40.08
N LEU A 556 -55.19 -30.27 -40.56
CA LEU A 556 -55.78 -28.93 -40.54
C LEU A 556 -57.02 -28.84 -41.44
N ALA A 557 -57.00 -29.43 -42.64
CA ALA A 557 -58.15 -29.45 -43.55
C ALA A 557 -59.34 -30.22 -42.95
N ASP A 558 -59.09 -31.41 -42.42
CA ASP A 558 -60.12 -32.24 -41.77
C ASP A 558 -60.73 -31.50 -40.56
N ARG A 559 -59.92 -30.76 -39.80
CA ARG A 559 -60.42 -29.94 -38.68
C ARG A 559 -61.24 -28.75 -39.15
N ALA A 560 -60.77 -28.03 -40.17
CA ALA A 560 -61.48 -26.89 -40.75
C ALA A 560 -62.87 -27.30 -41.29
N ASP A 561 -62.96 -28.46 -41.94
CA ASP A 561 -64.21 -28.99 -42.48
C ASP A 561 -65.20 -29.40 -41.38
N LEU A 562 -64.72 -29.98 -40.28
CA LEU A 562 -65.57 -30.37 -39.15
C LEU A 562 -66.09 -29.16 -38.37
N VAL A 563 -65.30 -28.10 -38.24
CA VAL A 563 -65.72 -26.81 -37.64
C VAL A 563 -66.77 -26.12 -38.53
N LYS A 564 -66.56 -26.08 -39.85
CA LYS A 564 -67.53 -25.53 -40.82
C LYS A 564 -68.87 -26.28 -40.84
N LYS A 565 -68.87 -27.57 -40.50
CA LYS A 565 -70.08 -28.41 -40.38
C LYS A 565 -70.79 -28.28 -39.02
N GLY A 566 -70.31 -27.41 -38.12
CA GLY A 566 -70.94 -27.14 -36.83
C GLY A 566 -70.77 -28.26 -35.80
N GLY A 567 -69.75 -29.12 -35.95
CA GLY A 567 -69.49 -30.21 -35.01
C GLY A 567 -69.10 -29.72 -33.61
N SER A 568 -69.52 -30.41 -32.56
CA SER A 568 -69.08 -30.07 -31.20
C SER A 568 -67.59 -30.36 -31.01
N MET A 569 -66.89 -29.56 -30.19
CA MET A 569 -65.44 -29.72 -29.97
C MET A 569 -65.03 -31.14 -29.51
N GLY A 570 -65.91 -31.82 -28.76
CA GLY A 570 -65.71 -33.21 -28.33
C GLY A 570 -65.78 -34.23 -29.48
N GLU A 571 -66.70 -34.04 -30.43
CA GLU A 571 -66.82 -34.88 -31.62
C GLU A 571 -65.68 -34.64 -32.61
N ILE A 572 -65.25 -33.38 -32.77
CA ILE A 572 -64.10 -32.99 -33.59
C ILE A 572 -62.83 -33.65 -33.06
N ALA A 573 -62.59 -33.59 -31.75
CA ALA A 573 -61.44 -34.23 -31.12
C ALA A 573 -61.46 -35.76 -31.31
N ARG A 574 -62.62 -36.41 -31.16
CA ARG A 574 -62.75 -37.87 -31.32
C ARG A 574 -62.52 -38.32 -32.76
N LYS A 575 -62.96 -37.55 -33.77
CA LYS A 575 -62.76 -37.86 -35.19
C LYS A 575 -61.32 -37.62 -35.66
N LEU A 576 -60.62 -36.66 -35.07
CA LEU A 576 -59.23 -36.33 -35.42
C LEU A 576 -58.18 -37.12 -34.64
N ALA A 577 -58.55 -37.78 -33.54
CA ALA A 577 -57.61 -38.53 -32.69
C ALA A 577 -56.78 -39.59 -33.46
N PRO A 578 -57.35 -40.45 -34.33
CA PRO A 578 -56.55 -41.41 -35.11
C PRO A 578 -55.54 -40.74 -36.05
N GLY A 579 -55.90 -39.57 -36.59
CA GLY A 579 -55.02 -38.78 -37.45
C GLY A 579 -53.88 -38.11 -36.68
N GLN A 580 -54.14 -37.67 -35.45
CA GLN A 580 -53.12 -37.12 -34.54
C GLN A 580 -52.13 -38.21 -34.12
N ASP A 581 -52.59 -39.41 -33.77
CA ASP A 581 -51.71 -40.54 -33.42
C ASP A 581 -50.79 -40.94 -34.59
N ALA A 582 -51.33 -40.95 -35.82
CA ALA A 582 -50.57 -41.23 -37.04
C ALA A 582 -49.55 -40.13 -37.40
N LEU A 583 -49.84 -38.87 -37.02
CA LEU A 583 -48.90 -37.76 -37.15
C LEU A 583 -47.77 -37.90 -36.13
N ASP A 584 -48.09 -38.17 -34.86
CA ASP A 584 -47.10 -38.30 -33.79
C ASP A 584 -46.21 -39.54 -33.97
N ALA A 585 -46.71 -40.59 -34.64
CA ALA A 585 -45.89 -41.70 -35.12
C ALA A 585 -44.92 -41.27 -36.24
N ALA A 586 -45.40 -40.58 -37.28
CA ALA A 586 -44.56 -40.10 -38.39
C ALA A 586 -43.48 -39.13 -37.93
N ARG A 587 -43.79 -38.25 -36.98
CA ARG A 587 -42.81 -37.33 -36.38
C ARG A 587 -41.70 -38.09 -35.66
N ARG A 588 -42.03 -39.15 -34.92
CA ARG A 588 -41.04 -40.00 -34.24
C ARG A 588 -40.17 -40.75 -35.24
N GLU A 589 -40.75 -41.29 -36.31
CA GLU A 589 -40.01 -41.96 -37.38
C GLU A 589 -39.07 -41.02 -38.13
N LEU A 590 -39.52 -39.79 -38.43
CA LEU A 590 -38.68 -38.76 -39.05
C LEU A 590 -37.53 -38.36 -38.13
N LYS A 591 -37.82 -38.12 -36.84
CA LYS A 591 -36.79 -37.78 -35.86
C LYS A 591 -35.71 -38.86 -35.75
N ASN A 592 -36.11 -40.14 -35.64
CA ASN A 592 -35.16 -41.25 -35.60
C ASN A 592 -34.34 -41.35 -36.89
N ALA A 593 -34.95 -41.10 -38.05
CA ALA A 593 -34.25 -41.10 -39.33
C ALA A 593 -33.24 -39.95 -39.42
N ILE A 594 -33.59 -38.75 -38.94
CA ILE A 594 -32.67 -37.60 -38.85
C ILE A 594 -31.49 -37.96 -37.95
N GLU A 595 -31.72 -38.47 -36.73
CA GLU A 595 -30.66 -38.85 -35.80
C GLU A 595 -29.74 -39.93 -36.39
N THR A 596 -30.29 -40.89 -37.14
CA THR A 596 -29.51 -41.99 -37.73
C THR A 596 -28.67 -41.53 -38.93
N VAL A 597 -29.23 -40.68 -39.80
CA VAL A 597 -28.58 -40.29 -41.06
C VAL A 597 -27.63 -39.12 -40.86
N PHE A 598 -28.02 -38.14 -40.04
CA PHE A 598 -27.21 -36.94 -39.80
C PHE A 598 -26.30 -37.10 -38.59
N GLY A 599 -26.67 -37.87 -37.55
CA GLY A 599 -25.82 -38.08 -36.37
C GLY A 599 -24.54 -38.89 -36.61
N ALA A 600 -24.34 -39.41 -37.82
CA ALA A 600 -23.12 -40.09 -38.25
C ALA A 600 -22.06 -39.14 -38.86
N TYR A 601 -22.41 -37.86 -39.06
CA TYR A 601 -21.60 -36.81 -39.67
C TYR A 601 -21.56 -35.59 -38.75
#